data_AF-A0A4Y2GLW2-F1
#
_entry.id   AF-A0A4Y2GLW2-F1
#
_cell.length_a   1.000
_cell.length_b   1.000
_cell.length_c   1.000
_cell.angle_alpha   90.00
_cell.angle_beta   90.00
_cell.angle_gamma   90.00
#
_symmetry.space_group_name_H-M   'P 1'
#
loop_
_entity.id
_entity.type
_entity.pdbx_description
1 polymer ?
#
loop_
_entity_poly.entity_id
_entity_poly.type
_entity_poly.pdbx_seq_one_letter_code
_entity_poly.pdbx_strand_id
1 'polypeptide(L)'
;SSLPHLGEDQTTLLRIYQSVILSRIYDGYEIYGSACSSVLRRLDPVHHSALRNCSGAFRTSLVHSLYAVCCEMPLHLHRRKLGAQYCFRIQSYLNHPVHLLSTPVGLSRLYAAVSPRLCLSTRE
;
A
#
# COMPACT_ATOMS: atom_id res chain seq x y z
N SER A 1 -11.56 13.66 38.74
CA SER A 1 -11.42 12.25 38.29
C SER A 1 -10.90 12.26 36.87
N SER A 2 -9.66 11.80 36.72
CA SER A 2 -8.79 11.90 35.54
C SER A 2 -9.21 10.92 34.44
N LEU A 3 -9.56 11.45 33.26
CA LEU A 3 -9.65 10.69 32.00
C LEU A 3 -8.76 11.39 30.96
N PRO A 4 -7.47 11.02 30.90
CA PRO A 4 -6.82 10.90 29.62
C PRO A 4 -5.81 9.73 29.65
N HIS A 5 -6.13 8.60 29.03
CA HIS A 5 -5.12 7.57 28.74
C HIS A 5 -5.53 6.67 27.58
N LEU A 6 -6.83 6.45 27.34
CA LEU A 6 -7.29 5.57 26.25
C LEU A 6 -6.82 5.97 24.84
N GLY A 7 -6.57 7.26 24.57
CA GLY A 7 -6.15 7.73 23.24
C GLY A 7 -4.63 7.78 23.02
N GLU A 8 -3.83 7.98 24.08
CA GLU A 8 -2.39 8.21 23.95
C GLU A 8 -1.64 6.90 23.66
N ASP A 9 -2.04 5.82 24.32
CA ASP A 9 -1.53 4.46 24.10
C ASP A 9 -1.90 3.91 22.71
N GLN A 10 -3.09 4.25 22.19
CA GLN A 10 -3.52 3.83 20.86
C GLN A 10 -2.64 4.44 19.77
N THR A 11 -2.32 5.73 19.87
CA THR A 11 -1.49 6.41 18.86
C THR A 11 -0.05 5.94 18.88
N THR A 12 0.52 5.69 20.06
CA THR A 12 1.88 5.14 20.20
C THR A 12 1.95 3.71 19.69
N LEU A 13 0.96 2.86 20.02
CA LEU A 13 0.89 1.49 19.52
C LEU A 13 0.72 1.44 17.99
N LEU A 14 -0.11 2.32 17.42
CA LEU A 14 -0.26 2.45 15.97
C LEU A 14 1.05 2.90 15.31
N ARG A 15 1.79 3.84 15.92
CA ARG A 15 3.10 4.27 15.42
C ARG A 15 4.14 3.15 15.45
N ILE A 16 4.17 2.34 16.51
CA ILE A 16 5.06 1.16 16.60
C ILE A 16 4.69 0.12 15.54
N TYR A 17 3.39 -0.11 15.35
CA TYR A 17 2.90 -0.98 14.28
C TYR A 17 3.32 -0.49 12.90
N GLN A 18 3.17 0.81 12.62
CA GLN A 18 3.60 1.46 11.39
C GLN A 18 5.10 1.34 11.15
N SER A 19 5.91 1.64 12.18
CA SER A 19 7.37 1.68 12.05
C SER A 19 8.02 0.31 11.97
N VAL A 20 7.49 -0.70 12.68
CA VAL A 20 8.12 -2.03 12.76
C VAL A 20 7.46 -3.01 11.80
N ILE A 21 6.15 -3.21 11.92
CA ILE A 21 5.46 -4.29 11.21
C ILE A 21 5.18 -3.87 9.77
N LEU A 22 4.58 -2.70 9.57
CA LEU A 22 4.26 -2.18 8.23
C LEU A 22 5.52 -1.91 7.42
N SER A 23 6.57 -1.33 8.03
CA SER A 23 7.86 -1.13 7.35
C SER A 23 8.41 -2.44 6.79
N ARG A 24 8.41 -3.54 7.56
CA ARG A 24 8.88 -4.85 7.10
C ARG A 24 8.00 -5.45 6.00
N ILE A 25 6.69 -5.30 6.11
CA ILE A 25 5.74 -5.78 5.09
C ILE A 25 5.96 -5.01 3.77
N TYR A 26 6.19 -3.70 3.85
CA TYR A 26 6.41 -2.86 2.67
C TYR A 26 7.77 -3.06 2.02
N ASP A 27 8.83 -3.20 2.81
CA ASP A 27 10.18 -3.48 2.29
C ASP A 27 10.23 -4.86 1.62
N GLY A 28 9.56 -5.86 2.21
CA GLY A 28 9.44 -7.18 1.61
C GLY A 28 8.56 -7.23 0.35
N TYR A 29 7.83 -6.16 0.01
CA TYR A 29 6.86 -6.20 -1.09
C TYR A 29 7.49 -6.49 -2.45
N GLU A 30 8.73 -6.05 -2.68
CA GLU A 30 9.47 -6.37 -3.90
C GLU A 30 9.67 -7.88 -4.07
N ILE A 31 9.95 -8.57 -2.97
CA ILE A 31 10.09 -10.04 -2.93
C ILE A 31 8.73 -10.71 -3.06
N TYR A 32 7.71 -10.16 -2.40
CA TYR A 32 6.35 -10.70 -2.47
C TYR A 32 5.63 -10.43 -3.81
N GLY A 33 6.19 -9.60 -4.69
CA GLY A 33 5.61 -9.32 -6.01
C GLY A 33 5.44 -10.56 -6.88
N SER A 34 6.28 -11.59 -6.66
CA SER A 34 6.19 -12.90 -7.32
C SER A 34 5.47 -13.97 -6.48
N ALA A 35 5.11 -13.67 -5.23
CA ALA A 35 4.49 -14.64 -4.33
C ALA A 35 3.03 -14.93 -4.70
N CYS A 36 2.59 -16.17 -4.47
CA CYS A 36 1.20 -16.55 -4.71
C CYS A 36 0.22 -15.69 -3.89
N SER A 37 -0.92 -15.36 -4.51
CA SER A 37 -2.01 -14.61 -3.87
C SER A 37 -2.50 -15.24 -2.57
N SER A 38 -2.43 -16.58 -2.45
CA SER A 38 -2.75 -17.33 -1.25
C SER A 38 -1.82 -17.03 -0.07
N VAL A 39 -0.51 -16.90 -0.32
CA VAL A 39 0.50 -16.53 0.69
C VAL A 39 0.31 -15.08 1.09
N LEU A 40 0.10 -14.20 0.11
CA LEU A 40 -0.18 -12.79 0.35
C LEU A 40 -1.44 -12.56 1.19
N ARG A 41 -2.47 -13.39 1.00
CA ARG A 41 -3.73 -13.30 1.76
C ARG A 41 -3.58 -13.70 3.23
N ARG A 42 -2.48 -14.35 3.62
CA ARG A 42 -2.16 -14.64 5.02
C ARG A 42 -1.68 -13.41 5.79
N LEU A 43 -1.22 -12.37 5.10
CA LEU A 43 -0.81 -11.10 5.73
C LEU A 43 -2.03 -10.23 6.13
N ASP A 44 -3.14 -10.34 5.40
CA ASP A 44 -4.37 -9.59 5.68
C ASP A 44 -4.93 -9.82 7.10
N PRO A 45 -5.09 -11.06 7.62
CA PRO A 45 -5.58 -11.27 8.98
C PRO A 45 -4.60 -10.78 10.07
N VAL A 46 -3.29 -10.79 9.80
CA VAL A 46 -2.29 -10.24 10.73
C VAL A 46 -2.45 -8.72 10.81
N HIS A 47 -2.58 -8.06 9.66
CA HIS A 47 -2.81 -6.63 9.55
C HIS A 47 -4.13 -6.20 10.22
N HIS A 48 -5.23 -6.90 9.97
CA HIS A 48 -6.52 -6.59 10.60
C HIS A 48 -6.50 -6.80 12.11
N SER A 49 -5.87 -7.88 12.59
CA SER A 49 -5.75 -8.16 14.02
C SER A 49 -4.90 -7.10 14.73
N ALA A 50 -3.79 -6.70 14.10
CA ALA A 50 -2.94 -5.64 14.63
C ALA A 50 -3.67 -4.30 14.72
N LEU A 51 -4.39 -3.89 13.68
CA LEU A 51 -5.19 -2.67 13.70
C LEU A 51 -6.28 -2.70 14.79
N ARG A 52 -6.93 -3.85 15.01
CA ARG A 52 -7.91 -4.01 16.08
C ARG A 52 -7.30 -3.86 17.47
N ASN A 53 -6.14 -4.47 17.69
CA ASN A 53 -5.43 -4.33 18.95
C ASN A 53 -4.94 -2.89 19.17
N CYS A 54 -4.41 -2.24 18.12
CA CYS A 54 -3.97 -0.85 18.21
C CYS A 54 -5.13 0.09 18.50
N SER A 55 -6.28 -0.13 17.86
CA SER A 55 -7.43 0.77 17.96
C SER A 55 -8.37 0.50 19.14
N GLY A 56 -8.15 -0.55 19.92
CA GLY A 56 -9.08 -0.99 20.97
C GLY A 56 -10.48 -1.36 20.46
N ALA A 57 -10.64 -1.55 19.15
CA ALA A 57 -11.94 -1.83 18.55
C ALA A 57 -12.43 -3.25 18.88
N PHE A 58 -13.75 -3.43 18.92
CA PHE A 58 -14.33 -4.75 19.13
C PHE A 58 -13.85 -5.76 18.08
N ARG A 59 -13.76 -7.03 18.49
CA ARG A 59 -13.36 -8.13 17.61
C ARG A 59 -14.28 -8.29 16.38
N THR A 60 -15.48 -7.73 16.41
CA THR A 60 -16.47 -7.73 15.32
C THR A 60 -16.52 -6.43 14.53
N SER A 61 -15.74 -5.40 14.89
CA SER A 61 -15.74 -4.12 14.19
C SER A 61 -15.40 -4.30 12.70
N LEU A 62 -16.16 -3.60 11.85
CA LEU A 62 -16.00 -3.62 10.39
C LEU A 62 -14.60 -3.14 10.00
N VAL A 63 -13.93 -3.91 9.15
CA VAL A 63 -12.55 -3.63 8.69
C VAL A 63 -12.45 -2.27 7.97
N HIS A 64 -13.51 -1.86 7.26
CA HIS A 64 -13.55 -0.54 6.61
C HIS A 64 -13.54 0.62 7.61
N SER A 65 -14.22 0.47 8.75
CA SER A 65 -14.21 1.49 9.80
C SER A 65 -12.83 1.58 10.48
N LEU A 66 -12.16 0.44 10.65
CA LEU A 66 -10.79 0.37 11.20
C LEU A 66 -9.79 1.15 10.33
N TYR A 67 -9.87 1.00 9.02
CA TYR A 67 -9.02 1.77 8.09
C TYR A 67 -9.24 3.27 8.18
N ALA A 68 -10.51 3.70 8.29
CA ALA A 68 -10.84 5.12 8.44
C ALA A 68 -10.32 5.70 9.77
N VAL A 69 -10.42 4.95 10.86
CA VAL A 69 -9.96 5.39 12.20
C VAL A 69 -8.44 5.40 12.32
N CYS A 70 -7.76 4.40 11.75
CA CYS A 70 -6.31 4.29 11.82
C CYS A 70 -5.59 5.09 10.72
N CYS A 71 -6.32 5.71 9.80
CA CYS A 71 -5.78 6.34 8.59
C CYS A 71 -4.88 5.40 7.75
N GLU A 72 -5.18 4.10 7.78
CA GLU A 72 -4.40 3.06 7.10
C GLU A 72 -5.15 2.53 5.88
N MET A 73 -4.41 2.18 4.83
CA MET A 73 -4.97 1.64 3.60
C MET A 73 -4.80 0.12 3.56
N PRO A 74 -5.80 -0.66 3.05
CA PRO A 74 -5.65 -2.10 2.93
C PRO A 74 -4.41 -2.51 2.13
N LEU A 75 -3.79 -3.61 2.54
CA LEU A 75 -2.55 -4.11 1.94
C LEU A 75 -2.70 -4.27 0.42
N HIS A 76 -3.83 -4.78 -0.07
CA HIS A 76 -4.03 -4.93 -1.52
C HIS A 76 -3.96 -3.60 -2.30
N LEU A 77 -4.40 -2.48 -1.72
CA LEU A 77 -4.34 -1.17 -2.37
C LEU A 77 -2.91 -0.63 -2.33
N HIS A 78 -2.19 -0.85 -1.22
CA HIS A 78 -0.76 -0.55 -1.16
C HIS A 78 0.03 -1.27 -2.25
N ARG A 79 -0.26 -2.55 -2.44
CA ARG A 79 0.35 -3.38 -3.50
C ARG A 79 0.10 -2.81 -4.90
N ARG A 80 -1.14 -2.41 -5.18
CA ARG A 80 -1.51 -1.74 -6.45
C ARG A 80 -0.79 -0.41 -6.63
N LYS A 81 -0.69 0.40 -5.56
CA LYS A 81 0.02 1.69 -5.58
C LYS A 81 1.51 1.51 -5.86
N LEU A 82 2.17 0.60 -5.15
CA LEU A 82 3.59 0.29 -5.34
C LEU A 82 3.86 -0.29 -6.73
N GLY A 83 2.99 -1.19 -7.22
CA GLY A 83 3.06 -1.71 -8.58
C GLY A 83 2.94 -0.60 -9.63
N ALA A 84 1.98 0.32 -9.47
CA ALA A 84 1.84 1.46 -10.37
C ALA A 84 3.07 2.38 -10.36
N GLN A 85 3.63 2.67 -9.18
CA GLN A 85 4.86 3.47 -9.05
C GLN A 85 6.06 2.78 -9.72
N TYR A 86 6.19 1.46 -9.58
CA TYR A 86 7.22 0.68 -10.25
C TYR A 86 7.05 0.73 -11.78
N CYS A 87 5.83 0.56 -12.29
CA CYS A 87 5.55 0.73 -13.72
C CYS A 87 5.93 2.12 -14.23
N PHE A 88 5.54 3.20 -13.53
CA PHE A 88 5.89 4.56 -13.94
C PHE A 88 7.41 4.79 -13.94
N ARG A 89 8.12 4.19 -12.99
CA ARG A 89 9.60 4.22 -12.95
C ARG A 89 10.20 3.52 -14.16
N ILE A 90 9.76 2.31 -14.50
CA ILE A 90 10.23 1.62 -15.70
C ILE A 90 9.99 2.46 -16.95
N GLN A 91 8.79 3.03 -17.09
CA GLN A 91 8.44 3.88 -18.24
C GLN A 91 9.28 5.17 -18.34
N SER A 92 9.84 5.64 -17.22
CA SER A 92 10.79 6.77 -17.24
C SER A 92 12.18 6.39 -17.77
N TYR A 93 12.52 5.10 -17.83
CA TYR A 93 13.79 4.57 -18.34
C TYR A 93 13.58 3.79 -19.64
N LEU A 94 13.77 4.47 -20.78
CA LEU A 94 13.59 3.91 -22.12
C LEU A 94 14.47 2.67 -22.41
N ASN A 95 15.63 2.55 -21.75
CA ASN A 95 16.58 1.44 -21.95
C ASN A 95 16.40 0.27 -20.96
N HIS A 96 15.32 0.25 -20.17
CA HIS A 96 15.09 -0.85 -19.24
C HIS A 96 14.61 -2.11 -20.00
N PRO A 97 15.13 -3.32 -19.73
CA PRO A 97 14.77 -4.53 -20.47
C PRO A 97 13.27 -4.89 -20.38
N VAL A 98 12.60 -4.41 -19.33
CA VAL A 98 11.15 -4.63 -19.07
C VAL A 98 10.29 -3.50 -19.65
N HIS A 99 10.87 -2.47 -20.29
CA HIS A 99 10.12 -1.33 -20.86
C HIS A 99 9.11 -1.76 -21.94
N LEU A 100 9.40 -2.85 -22.66
CA LEU A 100 8.54 -3.45 -23.68
C LEU A 100 7.31 -4.18 -23.12
N LEU A 101 7.26 -4.49 -21.82
CA LEU A 101 6.07 -5.05 -21.19
C LEU A 101 5.04 -3.92 -21.05
N SER A 102 4.18 -3.84 -22.07
CA SER A 102 3.08 -2.90 -22.24
C SER A 102 2.46 -2.46 -20.92
N THR A 103 2.38 -1.15 -20.69
CA THR A 103 1.63 -0.63 -19.55
C THR A 103 0.19 -1.10 -19.63
N PRO A 104 -0.40 -1.65 -18.55
CA PRO A 104 -1.80 -2.00 -18.58
C PRO A 104 -2.60 -0.73 -18.90
N VAL A 105 -3.56 -0.83 -19.82
CA VAL A 105 -4.35 0.28 -20.40
C VAL A 105 -4.86 1.29 -19.36
N GLY A 106 -5.19 0.83 -18.16
CA GLY A 106 -5.65 1.69 -17.06
C GLY A 106 -4.57 2.61 -16.46
N LEU A 107 -3.30 2.20 -16.48
CA LEU A 107 -2.18 2.98 -15.98
C LEU A 107 -1.61 3.94 -17.03
N SER A 108 -1.75 3.65 -18.33
CA SER A 108 -1.23 4.50 -19.40
C SER A 108 -1.86 5.90 -19.39
N ARG A 109 -3.18 5.98 -19.13
CA ARG A 109 -3.90 7.25 -18.98
C ARG A 109 -3.44 8.05 -17.75
N LEU A 110 -3.18 7.34 -16.64
CA LEU A 110 -2.68 7.97 -15.41
C LEU A 110 -1.24 8.44 -15.58
N TYR A 111 -0.39 7.67 -16.25
CA TYR A 111 0.98 8.05 -16.58
C TYR A 111 1.01 9.30 -17.46
N ALA A 112 0.20 9.35 -18.51
CA ALA A 112 0.07 10.51 -19.39
C ALA A 112 -0.37 11.79 -18.64
N ALA A 113 -1.28 11.64 -17.66
CA ALA A 113 -1.71 12.75 -16.81
C ALA A 113 -0.62 13.22 -15.82
N VAL A 114 0.20 12.30 -15.31
CA VAL A 114 1.28 12.59 -14.36
C VAL A 114 2.56 13.10 -15.05
N SER A 115 2.79 12.72 -16.31
CA SER A 115 3.96 13.12 -17.10
C SER A 115 3.54 13.65 -18.47
N PRO A 116 3.05 14.90 -18.57
CA PRO A 116 2.62 15.49 -19.83
C PRO A 116 3.77 15.68 -20.85
N ARG A 117 5.03 15.56 -20.41
CA ARG A 117 6.22 15.80 -21.24
C ARG A 117 6.60 14.65 -22.19
N LEU A 118 6.15 13.41 -21.94
CA LEU A 118 6.45 12.28 -22.84
C LEU A 118 5.38 12.05 -23.93
N CYS A 119 4.16 12.55 -23.73
CA CYS A 119 3.05 12.37 -24.68
C CYS A 119 3.24 13.05 -26.04
N LEU A 120 4.23 13.95 -26.18
CA LEU A 120 4.55 14.60 -27.46
C LEU A 120 5.51 13.79 -28.33
N SER A 121 6.12 12.71 -27.84
CA SER A 121 7.13 11.95 -28.59
C SER A 121 6.62 10.69 -29.29
N THR A 122 5.35 10.33 -29.13
CA THR A 122 4.72 9.15 -29.78
C THR A 122 3.77 9.51 -30.92
N ARG A 123 3.87 10.74 -31.43
CA ARG A 123 3.20 11.19 -32.66
C ARG A 123 4.24 11.67 -33.67
N GLU A 124 5.17 10.82 -34.06
CA GLU A 124 5.91 10.94 -35.33
C GLU A 124 6.01 9.54 -35.94
#